data_AF-A0A6B0V452-F1
#
_entry.id   AF-A0A6B0V452-F1
#
_cell.length_a   1.000
_cell.length_b   1.000
_cell.length_c   1.000
_cell.angle_alpha   90.00
_cell.angle_beta   90.00
_cell.angle_gamma   90.00
#
_symmetry.space_group_name_H-M   'P 1'
#
loop_
_entity.id
_entity.type
_entity.pdbx_description
1 polymer ?
#
loop_
_entity_poly.entity_id
_entity_poly.type
_entity_poly.pdbx_seq_one_letter_code
_entity_poly.pdbx_strand_id
1 'polypeptide(L)'
;MNIFRLAGDFSHLMAIIILLLKIWKTRSCSGISGKSQILFSVVYTARYLDLFTTFVSPYNSFMKVVFLAASYATLYLMYVKFKATNDRNHDTFRIEFLLVPVTLLALLVNHEFTPLEAQLNRKTSDENELLRSILSHASLVFRDPVEVLWTLSIYLEAVAILPQLFLVSKTGEAETITSHYLFCLGSYRALYIFNWVYRYYTEEFYDLIAIVAGIVQTVLYCDFFYLYVTRVIKGKALKLPA
;
A
#
# COMPACT_ATOMS: atom_id res chain seq x y z
N MET A 1 -14.51 -2.71 -14.53
CA MET A 1 -14.54 -1.75 -13.40
C MET A 1 -15.86 -1.95 -12.69
N ASN A 2 -15.86 -2.19 -11.37
CA ASN A 2 -17.09 -2.36 -10.59
C ASN A 2 -17.26 -1.23 -9.56
N ILE A 3 -18.44 -1.16 -8.96
CA ILE A 3 -18.82 -0.10 -8.00
C ILE A 3 -17.92 -0.09 -6.76
N PHE A 4 -17.50 -1.26 -6.27
CA PHE A 4 -16.67 -1.39 -5.07
C PHE A 4 -15.26 -0.87 -5.29
N ARG A 5 -14.66 -1.19 -6.44
CA ARG A 5 -13.36 -0.67 -6.86
C ARG A 5 -13.40 0.85 -7.01
N LEU A 6 -14.42 1.36 -7.70
CA LEU A 6 -14.59 2.79 -7.90
C LEU A 6 -14.77 3.54 -6.56
N ALA A 7 -15.62 3.03 -5.67
CA ALA A 7 -15.81 3.59 -4.33
C ALA A 7 -14.53 3.53 -3.49
N GLY A 8 -13.77 2.43 -3.59
CA GLY A 8 -12.45 2.29 -2.97
C GLY A 8 -11.49 3.36 -3.47
N ASP A 9 -11.35 3.53 -4.78
CA ASP A 9 -10.46 4.51 -5.39
C ASP A 9 -10.83 5.95 -4.98
N PHE A 10 -12.12 6.27 -4.90
CA PHE A 10 -12.58 7.57 -4.38
C PHE A 10 -12.32 7.75 -2.88
N SER A 11 -12.52 6.71 -2.08
CA SER A 11 -12.21 6.74 -0.64
C SER A 11 -10.72 6.97 -0.40
N HIS A 12 -9.87 6.34 -1.22
CA HIS A 12 -8.43 6.54 -1.18
C HIS A 12 -8.05 7.97 -1.59
N LEU A 13 -8.60 8.46 -2.70
CA LEU A 13 -8.37 9.83 -3.14
C LEU A 13 -8.82 10.86 -2.09
N MET A 14 -9.96 10.61 -1.43
CA MET A 14 -10.46 11.44 -0.34
C MET A 14 -9.45 11.50 0.82
N ALA A 15 -8.87 10.36 1.22
CA ALA A 15 -7.85 10.32 2.27
C ALA A 15 -6.65 11.23 1.95
N ILE A 16 -6.15 11.16 0.71
CA ILE A 16 -5.00 11.95 0.24
C ILE A 16 -5.35 13.44 0.18
N ILE A 17 -6.55 13.79 -0.30
CA ILE A 17 -7.02 15.17 -0.32
C ILE A 17 -7.15 15.73 1.09
N ILE A 18 -7.75 14.98 2.03
CA ILE A 18 -7.86 15.38 3.44
C ILE A 18 -6.47 15.67 4.02
N LEU A 19 -5.49 14.79 3.80
CA LEU A 19 -4.13 14.97 4.28
C LEU A 19 -3.46 16.22 3.70
N LEU A 20 -3.53 16.41 2.39
CA LEU A 20 -2.95 17.58 1.72
C LEU A 20 -3.62 18.88 2.19
N LEU A 21 -4.94 18.90 2.29
CA LEU A 21 -5.68 20.06 2.80
C LEU A 21 -5.35 20.35 4.27
N LYS A 22 -5.20 19.31 5.10
CA LYS A 22 -4.74 19.44 6.49
C LYS A 22 -3.41 20.16 6.54
N ILE A 23 -2.40 19.65 5.84
CA ILE A 23 -1.05 20.22 5.84
C ILE A 23 -1.05 21.64 5.25
N TRP A 24 -1.78 21.86 4.16
CA TRP A 24 -1.80 23.16 3.49
C TRP A 24 -2.53 24.24 4.29
N LYS A 25 -3.70 23.95 4.87
CA LYS A 25 -4.50 24.92 5.64
C LYS A 25 -3.92 25.18 7.02
N THR A 26 -3.43 24.15 7.71
CA THR A 26 -2.83 24.31 9.05
C THR A 26 -1.38 24.78 8.99
N ARG A 27 -0.76 24.77 7.80
CA ARG A 27 0.68 25.08 7.60
C ARG A 27 1.59 24.23 8.49
N SER A 28 1.14 23.02 8.86
CA SER A 28 1.80 22.13 9.80
C SER A 28 1.63 20.67 9.39
N CYS A 29 2.72 19.91 9.51
CA CYS A 29 2.72 18.45 9.37
C CYS A 29 2.81 17.69 10.71
N SER A 30 2.53 18.37 11.83
CA SER A 30 2.46 17.72 13.14
C SER A 30 1.46 16.56 13.17
N GLY A 31 1.80 15.48 13.88
CA GLY A 31 0.98 14.28 14.01
C GLY A 31 0.95 13.36 12.77
N ILE A 32 1.71 13.68 11.72
CA ILE A 32 1.82 12.86 10.51
C ILE A 32 3.22 12.26 10.42
N SER A 33 3.32 10.93 10.30
CA SER A 33 4.57 10.21 10.12
C SER A 33 5.10 10.43 8.71
N GLY A 34 6.27 11.05 8.62
CA GLY A 34 6.98 11.21 7.35
C GLY A 34 7.45 9.87 6.79
N LYS A 35 7.80 8.92 7.67
CA LYS A 35 8.18 7.55 7.28
C LYS A 35 7.07 6.84 6.52
N SER A 36 5.83 6.87 7.01
CA SER A 36 4.69 6.29 6.27
C SER A 36 4.49 6.96 4.92
N GLN A 37 4.60 8.29 4.82
CA GLN A 37 4.45 8.98 3.54
C GLN A 37 5.56 8.60 2.54
N ILE A 38 6.80 8.40 2.99
CA ILE A 38 7.89 7.90 2.14
C ILE A 38 7.55 6.50 1.62
N LEU A 39 7.10 5.60 2.50
CA LEU A 39 6.72 4.24 2.11
C LEU A 39 5.58 4.24 1.09
N PHE A 40 4.54 5.06 1.28
CA PHE A 40 3.46 5.20 0.29
C PHE A 40 3.95 5.76 -1.05
N SER A 41 4.86 6.74 -1.05
CA SER A 41 5.46 7.21 -2.30
C SER A 41 6.23 6.11 -3.02
N VAL A 42 7.05 5.32 -2.30
CA VAL A 42 7.77 4.17 -2.89
C VAL A 42 6.79 3.15 -3.48
N VAL A 43 5.70 2.86 -2.78
CA VAL A 43 4.63 1.98 -3.27
C VAL A 43 4.08 2.47 -4.60
N TYR A 44 3.68 3.75 -4.70
CA TYR A 44 3.10 4.27 -5.94
C TYR A 44 4.11 4.33 -7.08
N THR A 45 5.35 4.69 -6.79
CA THR A 45 6.42 4.69 -7.78
C THR A 45 6.62 3.29 -8.35
N ALA A 46 6.78 2.28 -7.51
CA ALA A 46 6.99 0.90 -7.94
C ALA A 46 5.79 0.33 -8.70
N ARG A 47 4.57 0.63 -8.24
CA ARG A 47 3.33 0.09 -8.82
C ARG A 47 2.97 0.69 -10.17
N TYR A 48 3.27 1.98 -10.38
CA TYR A 48 2.81 2.73 -11.54
C TYR A 48 3.92 2.97 -12.57
N LEU A 49 5.00 2.17 -12.55
CA LEU A 49 6.02 2.17 -13.61
C LEU A 49 5.44 1.84 -14.99
N ASP A 50 4.34 1.08 -15.01
CA ASP A 50 3.58 0.73 -16.21
C ASP A 50 2.84 1.92 -16.86
N LEU A 51 2.82 3.10 -16.21
CA LEU A 51 2.12 4.29 -16.71
C LEU A 51 2.57 4.73 -18.10
N PHE A 52 3.86 4.52 -18.43
CA PHE A 52 4.43 4.90 -19.72
C PHE A 52 4.43 3.77 -20.75
N THR A 53 4.13 2.54 -20.33
CA THR A 53 4.20 1.34 -21.20
C THR A 53 2.83 0.80 -21.54
N THR A 54 1.84 0.95 -20.65
CA THR A 54 0.53 0.31 -20.77
C THR A 54 -0.59 1.33 -20.60
N PHE A 55 -1.36 1.55 -21.67
CA PHE A 55 -2.57 2.37 -21.62
C PHE A 55 -3.80 1.48 -21.44
N VAL A 56 -4.41 1.51 -20.25
CA VAL A 56 -5.64 0.74 -19.95
C VAL A 56 -6.89 1.58 -20.21
N SER A 57 -6.96 2.77 -19.61
CA SER A 57 -8.08 3.71 -19.79
C SER A 57 -7.71 5.12 -19.32
N PRO A 58 -8.41 6.17 -19.81
CA PRO A 58 -8.16 7.54 -19.35
C PRO A 58 -8.29 7.70 -17.84
N TYR A 59 -9.30 7.06 -17.23
CA TYR A 59 -9.50 7.07 -15.78
C TYR A 59 -8.32 6.44 -15.03
N ASN A 60 -7.83 5.28 -15.50
CA ASN A 60 -6.71 4.59 -14.85
C ASN A 60 -5.43 5.44 -14.88
N SER A 61 -5.06 5.94 -16.06
CA SER A 61 -3.87 6.79 -16.21
C SER A 61 -3.99 8.08 -15.40
N PHE A 62 -5.16 8.73 -15.42
CA PHE A 62 -5.42 9.94 -14.64
C PHE A 62 -5.24 9.69 -13.13
N MET A 63 -5.87 8.64 -12.59
CA MET A 63 -5.78 8.32 -11.16
C MET A 63 -4.34 8.00 -10.75
N LYS A 64 -3.58 7.26 -11.56
CA LYS A 64 -2.15 6.98 -11.30
C LYS A 64 -1.33 8.26 -11.21
N VAL A 65 -1.52 9.20 -12.13
CA VAL A 65 -0.84 10.50 -12.13
C VAL A 65 -1.22 11.31 -10.88
N VAL A 66 -2.50 11.35 -10.53
CA VAL A 66 -2.99 12.05 -9.33
C VAL A 66 -2.36 11.47 -8.06
N PHE A 67 -2.32 10.15 -7.90
CA PHE A 67 -1.72 9.51 -6.74
C PHE A 67 -0.21 9.77 -6.64
N LEU A 68 0.53 9.66 -7.75
CA LEU A 68 1.96 10.00 -7.77
C LEU A 68 2.20 11.46 -7.40
N ALA A 69 1.54 12.39 -8.09
CA ALA A 69 1.71 13.82 -7.87
C ALA A 69 1.35 14.21 -6.43
N ALA A 70 0.24 13.69 -5.89
CA ALA A 70 -0.18 13.98 -4.53
C ALA A 70 0.76 13.39 -3.46
N SER A 71 1.31 12.19 -3.69
CA SER A 71 2.28 11.59 -2.77
C SER A 71 3.58 12.41 -2.70
N TYR A 72 4.14 12.79 -3.85
CA TYR A 72 5.34 13.62 -3.91
C TYR A 72 5.08 15.05 -3.40
N ALA A 73 3.89 15.61 -3.67
CA ALA A 73 3.49 16.89 -3.08
C ALA A 73 3.45 16.81 -1.55
N THR A 74 2.92 15.73 -0.98
CA THR A 74 2.90 15.52 0.48
C THR A 74 4.33 15.48 1.03
N LEU A 75 5.23 14.72 0.40
CA LEU A 75 6.64 14.69 0.80
C LEU A 75 7.31 16.06 0.70
N TYR A 76 7.08 16.80 -0.38
CA TYR A 76 7.60 18.16 -0.55
C TYR A 76 7.11 19.08 0.57
N LEU A 77 5.82 19.03 0.90
CA LEU A 77 5.26 19.83 1.98
C LEU A 77 5.88 19.45 3.35
N MET A 78 6.10 18.16 3.61
CA MET A 78 6.61 17.69 4.90
C MET A 78 8.12 17.89 5.09
N TYR A 79 8.93 17.71 4.03
CA TYR A 79 10.39 17.70 4.14
C TYR A 79 11.05 18.99 3.65
N VAL A 80 10.34 19.82 2.88
CA VAL A 80 10.86 21.09 2.38
C VAL A 80 10.07 22.26 2.97
N LYS A 81 8.77 22.38 2.64
CA LYS A 81 8.02 23.61 2.94
C LYS A 81 7.69 23.80 4.43
N PHE A 82 7.24 22.75 5.11
CA PHE A 82 6.83 22.78 6.52
C PHE A 82 7.71 21.89 7.41
N LYS A 83 8.97 21.68 7.00
CA LYS A 83 9.96 20.84 7.69
C LYS A 83 10.08 21.14 9.19
N ALA A 84 9.96 22.41 9.59
CA ALA A 84 10.09 22.85 10.99
C ALA A 84 8.98 22.30 11.91
N THR A 85 7.83 21.92 11.35
CA THR A 85 6.69 21.36 12.10
C THR A 85 6.69 19.83 12.15
N ASN A 86 7.66 19.20 11.49
CA ASN A 86 7.77 17.74 11.43
C ASN A 86 8.44 17.22 12.71
N ASP A 87 7.66 16.58 13.57
CA ASP A 87 8.13 16.05 14.84
C ASP A 87 8.88 14.72 14.66
N ARG A 88 10.10 14.83 14.13
CA ARG A 88 11.00 13.70 13.87
C ARG A 88 11.37 12.92 15.13
N ASN A 89 11.27 13.53 16.31
CA ASN A 89 11.63 12.88 17.57
C ASN A 89 10.59 11.85 18.00
N HIS A 90 9.33 12.01 17.60
CA HIS A 90 8.27 11.04 17.87
C HIS A 90 8.17 9.96 16.79
N ASP A 91 8.55 10.26 15.54
CA ASP A 91 8.57 9.32 14.40
C ASP A 91 9.77 8.34 14.46
N THR A 92 9.83 7.54 15.53
CA THR A 92 10.96 6.66 15.90
C THR A 92 10.89 5.25 15.29
N PHE A 93 9.86 4.96 14.51
CA PHE A 93 9.64 3.63 13.93
C PHE A 93 10.79 3.22 12.99
N ARG A 94 11.35 2.03 13.14
CA ARG A 94 12.47 1.53 12.33
C ARG A 94 11.95 0.84 11.06
N ILE A 95 12.00 1.55 9.93
CA ILE A 95 11.45 1.09 8.65
C ILE A 95 12.20 -0.11 8.06
N GLU A 96 13.43 -0.35 8.51
CA GLU A 96 14.26 -1.46 8.05
C GLU A 96 13.61 -2.81 8.38
N PHE A 97 12.91 -2.90 9.51
CA PHE A 97 12.15 -4.09 9.90
C PHE A 97 10.93 -4.36 9.02
N LEU A 98 10.50 -3.39 8.21
CA LEU A 98 9.46 -3.59 7.20
C LEU A 98 10.09 -3.86 5.83
N LEU A 99 11.04 -3.02 5.42
CA LEU A 99 11.61 -3.10 4.08
C LEU A 99 12.36 -4.41 3.85
N VAL A 100 13.15 -4.90 4.81
CA VAL A 100 13.93 -6.13 4.63
C VAL A 100 13.02 -7.35 4.46
N PRO A 101 12.07 -7.64 5.37
CA PRO A 101 11.17 -8.78 5.19
C PRO A 101 10.26 -8.66 3.96
N VAL A 102 9.75 -7.46 3.66
CA VAL A 102 8.88 -7.24 2.49
C VAL A 102 9.63 -7.44 1.19
N THR A 103 10.88 -6.96 1.10
CA THR A 103 11.71 -7.14 -0.09
C THR A 103 12.09 -8.61 -0.28
N LEU A 104 12.49 -9.29 0.80
CA LEU A 104 12.75 -10.72 0.76
C LEU A 104 11.49 -11.51 0.35
N LEU A 105 10.33 -11.17 0.90
CA LEU A 105 9.06 -11.83 0.55
C LEU A 105 8.66 -11.57 -0.91
N ALA A 106 8.81 -10.35 -1.42
CA ALA A 106 8.55 -10.03 -2.84
C ALA A 106 9.50 -10.78 -3.78
N LEU A 107 10.74 -11.02 -3.34
CA LEU A 107 11.66 -11.86 -4.07
C LEU A 107 11.28 -13.34 -3.97
N LEU A 108 10.88 -13.85 -2.82
CA LEU A 108 10.61 -15.28 -2.66
C LEU A 108 9.22 -15.69 -3.19
N VAL A 109 8.24 -14.79 -3.14
CA VAL A 109 6.82 -15.06 -3.40
C VAL A 109 6.22 -13.97 -4.29
N ASN A 110 6.30 -14.18 -5.61
CA ASN A 110 5.67 -13.36 -6.66
C ASN A 110 4.91 -14.25 -7.66
N HIS A 111 4.14 -13.66 -8.59
CA HIS A 111 3.30 -14.45 -9.50
C HIS A 111 4.08 -15.34 -10.49
N GLU A 112 5.31 -15.01 -10.85
CA GLU A 112 6.13 -15.90 -11.70
C GLU A 112 6.51 -17.22 -10.99
N PHE A 113 6.40 -17.28 -9.65
CA PHE A 113 6.55 -18.52 -8.88
C PHE A 113 5.28 -19.37 -8.81
N THR A 114 4.17 -18.93 -9.42
CA THR A 114 2.96 -19.76 -9.55
C THR A 114 3.22 -20.80 -10.65
N PRO A 115 3.13 -22.10 -10.34
CA PRO A 115 4.15 -23.09 -10.67
C PRO A 115 4.44 -23.18 -12.17
N LEU A 116 5.57 -22.60 -12.58
CA LEU A 116 6.26 -23.00 -13.80
C LEU A 116 6.47 -24.52 -13.83
N GLU A 117 6.51 -25.18 -12.66
CA GLU A 117 6.49 -26.63 -12.48
C GLU A 117 5.21 -27.32 -13.04
N ALA A 118 4.04 -26.67 -13.02
CA ALA A 118 2.81 -27.22 -13.58
C ALA A 118 2.73 -27.12 -15.12
N GLN A 119 3.43 -26.16 -15.72
CA GLN A 119 3.58 -26.08 -17.19
C GLN A 119 4.77 -26.90 -17.69
N LEU A 120 5.84 -27.02 -16.91
CA LEU A 120 6.98 -27.91 -17.22
C LEU A 120 6.56 -29.38 -17.17
N ASN A 121 5.61 -29.77 -16.32
CA ASN A 121 5.10 -31.15 -16.28
C ASN A 121 4.19 -31.53 -17.45
N ARG A 122 3.61 -30.57 -18.19
CA ARG A 122 2.76 -30.86 -19.36
C ARG A 122 3.51 -30.91 -20.68
N LYS A 123 4.72 -30.34 -20.77
CA LYS A 123 5.40 -30.11 -22.06
C LYS A 123 6.70 -30.88 -22.25
N THR A 124 7.14 -31.69 -21.28
CA THR A 124 8.53 -32.19 -21.29
C THR A 124 8.62 -33.72 -21.20
N SER A 125 8.27 -34.38 -22.31
CA SER A 125 8.59 -35.79 -22.57
C SER A 125 10.00 -35.98 -23.14
N ASP A 126 10.80 -34.94 -23.37
CA ASP A 126 12.15 -35.15 -23.91
C ASP A 126 13.17 -34.07 -23.54
N GLU A 127 14.41 -34.53 -23.36
CA GLU A 127 15.71 -33.87 -23.18
C GLU A 127 16.08 -33.03 -21.93
N ASN A 128 17.24 -33.44 -21.38
CA ASN A 128 18.33 -32.76 -20.67
C ASN A 128 18.11 -32.10 -19.29
N GLU A 129 18.20 -32.90 -18.22
CA GLU A 129 18.22 -32.47 -16.80
C GLU A 129 19.30 -31.43 -16.46
N LEU A 130 20.49 -31.49 -17.09
CA LEU A 130 21.57 -30.55 -16.81
C LEU A 130 21.27 -29.15 -17.38
N LEU A 131 20.71 -29.07 -18.59
CA LEU A 131 20.22 -27.82 -19.15
C LEU A 131 19.03 -27.30 -18.35
N ARG A 132 18.17 -28.17 -17.82
CA ARG A 132 17.09 -27.76 -16.90
C ARG A 132 17.63 -27.21 -15.58
N SER A 133 18.68 -27.79 -15.01
CA SER A 133 19.32 -27.26 -13.81
C SER A 133 19.96 -25.90 -14.10
N ILE A 134 20.74 -25.76 -15.17
CA ILE A 134 21.39 -24.49 -15.51
C ILE A 134 20.37 -23.43 -15.92
N LEU A 135 19.35 -23.78 -16.71
CA LEU A 135 18.29 -22.85 -17.13
C LEU A 135 17.35 -22.49 -15.99
N SER A 136 17.06 -23.39 -15.05
CA SER A 136 16.27 -23.06 -13.85
C SER A 136 17.04 -22.10 -12.92
N HIS A 137 18.33 -22.35 -12.68
CA HIS A 137 19.18 -21.43 -11.91
C HIS A 137 19.43 -20.11 -12.65
N ALA A 138 19.51 -20.10 -13.98
CA ALA A 138 19.60 -18.87 -14.77
C ALA A 138 18.26 -18.11 -14.84
N SER A 139 17.12 -18.81 -14.92
CA SER A 139 15.78 -18.20 -14.84
C SER A 139 15.45 -17.65 -13.45
N LEU A 140 16.03 -18.23 -12.39
CA LEU A 140 16.00 -17.67 -11.04
C LEU A 140 16.65 -16.27 -10.96
N VAL A 141 17.55 -15.96 -11.90
CA VAL A 141 18.27 -14.67 -12.01
C VAL A 141 17.53 -13.69 -12.96
N PHE A 142 16.83 -14.18 -13.98
CA PHE A 142 16.00 -13.35 -14.90
C PHE A 142 14.53 -13.31 -14.45
N ARG A 143 14.29 -12.73 -13.27
CA ARG A 143 12.94 -12.35 -12.83
C ARG A 143 12.49 -11.15 -13.63
N ASP A 144 11.24 -11.08 -14.09
CA ASP A 144 10.72 -9.82 -14.64
C ASP A 144 10.82 -8.74 -13.54
N PRO A 145 11.72 -7.73 -13.67
CA PRO A 145 11.91 -6.74 -12.62
C PRO A 145 10.63 -5.97 -12.33
N VAL A 146 9.74 -5.85 -13.32
CA VAL A 146 8.45 -5.16 -13.18
C VAL A 146 7.51 -5.94 -12.27
N GLU A 147 7.46 -7.27 -12.41
CA GLU A 147 6.61 -8.14 -11.59
C GLU A 147 7.07 -8.18 -10.13
N VAL A 148 8.39 -8.22 -9.91
CA VAL A 148 8.98 -8.13 -8.57
C VAL A 148 8.65 -6.76 -7.93
N LEU A 149 8.77 -5.67 -8.68
CA LEU A 149 8.45 -4.33 -8.19
C LEU A 149 6.94 -4.16 -7.92
N TRP A 150 6.10 -4.75 -8.76
CA TRP A 150 4.66 -4.78 -8.56
C TRP A 150 4.31 -5.53 -7.27
N THR A 151 4.83 -6.75 -7.10
CA THR A 151 4.64 -7.57 -5.89
C THR A 151 5.17 -6.87 -4.63
N LEU A 152 6.36 -6.27 -4.72
CA LEU A 152 6.95 -5.45 -3.67
C LEU A 152 6.01 -4.32 -3.26
N SER A 153 5.42 -3.63 -4.23
CA SER A 153 4.48 -2.55 -3.95
C SER A 153 3.26 -3.04 -3.17
N ILE A 154 2.74 -4.24 -3.46
CA ILE A 154 1.56 -4.81 -2.79
C ILE A 154 1.88 -5.13 -1.33
N TYR A 155 2.97 -5.85 -1.07
CA TYR A 155 3.39 -6.17 0.29
C TYR A 155 3.79 -4.92 1.09
N LEU A 156 4.48 -3.97 0.47
CA LEU A 156 4.92 -2.75 1.15
C LEU A 156 3.73 -1.86 1.52
N GLU A 157 2.72 -1.73 0.66
CA GLU A 157 1.51 -0.97 0.97
C GLU A 157 0.78 -1.54 2.18
N ALA A 158 0.76 -2.87 2.31
CA ALA A 158 0.09 -3.53 3.42
C ALA A 158 0.62 -3.09 4.79
N VAL A 159 1.91 -2.77 4.87
CA VAL A 159 2.59 -2.40 6.13
C VAL A 159 3.01 -0.92 6.19
N ALA A 160 2.86 -0.16 5.11
CA ALA A 160 3.31 1.23 5.00
C ALA A 160 2.67 2.18 6.04
N ILE A 161 1.52 1.83 6.60
CA ILE A 161 0.84 2.62 7.63
C ILE A 161 1.40 2.44 9.04
N LEU A 162 2.19 1.39 9.30
CA LEU A 162 2.67 1.08 10.65
C LEU A 162 3.42 2.22 11.35
N PRO A 163 4.33 2.96 10.69
CA PRO A 163 4.96 4.15 11.30
C PRO A 163 3.95 5.19 11.79
N GLN A 164 2.89 5.45 11.01
CA GLN A 164 1.82 6.39 11.37
C GLN A 164 0.98 5.90 12.55
N LEU A 165 0.59 4.62 12.57
CA LEU A 165 -0.16 4.06 13.71
C LEU A 165 0.69 4.08 14.99
N PHE A 166 1.98 3.77 14.89
CA PHE A 166 2.93 3.84 15.99
C PHE A 166 3.16 5.27 16.51
N LEU A 167 3.17 6.25 15.60
CA LEU A 167 3.25 7.66 15.99
C LEU A 167 2.03 8.04 16.83
N VAL A 168 0.83 7.69 16.38
CA VAL A 168 -0.42 8.00 17.07
C VAL A 168 -0.51 7.29 18.43
N SER A 169 -0.02 6.05 18.54
CA SER A 169 0.05 5.35 19.83
C SER A 169 1.01 5.99 20.81
N LYS A 170 2.12 6.55 20.33
CA LYS A 170 3.09 7.27 21.18
C LYS A 170 2.62 8.65 21.60
N THR A 171 1.98 9.40 20.72
CA THR A 171 1.51 10.76 21.05
C THR A 171 0.26 10.74 21.93
N GLY A 172 -0.43 9.60 22.03
CA GLY A 172 -1.58 9.41 22.92
C GLY A 172 -2.86 10.16 22.48
N GLU A 173 -2.76 11.08 21.52
CA GLU A 173 -3.87 11.79 20.90
C GLU A 173 -3.65 11.90 19.39
N ALA A 174 -4.70 11.65 18.60
CA ALA A 174 -4.77 12.01 17.19
C ALA A 174 -5.70 13.21 17.00
N GLU A 175 -5.26 14.19 16.22
CA GLU A 175 -6.15 15.25 15.71
C GLU A 175 -7.34 14.63 14.95
N THR A 176 -8.52 15.23 15.09
CA THR A 176 -9.75 14.75 14.43
C THR A 176 -9.58 14.63 12.91
N ILE A 177 -8.92 15.60 12.27
CA ILE A 177 -8.68 15.60 10.81
C ILE A 177 -7.77 14.42 10.41
N THR A 178 -6.70 14.16 11.18
CA THR A 178 -5.82 13.01 10.97
C THR A 178 -6.59 11.69 11.11
N SER A 179 -7.53 11.65 12.05
CA SER A 179 -8.39 10.47 12.25
C SER A 179 -9.32 10.21 11.06
N HIS A 180 -9.89 11.27 10.45
CA HIS A 180 -10.67 11.15 9.21
C HIS A 180 -9.82 10.66 8.03
N TYR A 181 -8.60 11.19 7.89
CA TYR A 181 -7.64 10.73 6.88
C TYR A 181 -7.39 9.22 7.03
N LEU A 182 -7.03 8.75 8.23
CA LEU A 182 -6.76 7.35 8.52
C LEU A 182 -8.00 6.47 8.29
N PHE A 183 -9.19 6.98 8.64
CA PHE A 183 -10.44 6.25 8.42
C PHE A 183 -10.74 6.06 6.93
N CYS A 184 -10.62 7.11 6.11
CA CYS A 184 -10.77 7.00 4.66
C CYS A 184 -9.71 6.07 4.05
N LEU A 185 -8.46 6.15 4.54
CA LEU A 185 -7.38 5.30 4.09
C LEU A 185 -7.57 3.83 4.49
N GLY A 186 -8.12 3.53 5.66
CA GLY A 186 -8.48 2.15 5.98
C GLY A 186 -9.66 1.67 5.11
N SER A 187 -10.65 2.55 4.92
CA SER A 187 -11.94 2.19 4.28
C SER A 187 -11.78 1.80 2.82
N TYR A 188 -10.84 2.41 2.08
CA TYR A 188 -10.59 1.97 0.69
C TYR A 188 -10.21 0.49 0.64
N ARG A 189 -9.43 -0.01 1.60
CA ARG A 189 -8.98 -1.40 1.57
C ARG A 189 -10.11 -2.36 1.92
N ALA A 190 -10.98 -1.99 2.86
CA ALA A 190 -12.21 -2.75 3.14
C ALA A 190 -13.12 -2.84 1.89
N LEU A 191 -13.26 -1.74 1.13
CA LEU A 191 -13.99 -1.73 -0.14
C LEU A 191 -13.33 -2.62 -1.21
N TYR A 192 -12.00 -2.70 -1.22
CA TYR A 192 -11.27 -3.59 -2.12
C TYR A 192 -11.50 -5.08 -1.82
N ILE A 193 -11.74 -5.45 -0.56
CA ILE A 193 -12.14 -6.82 -0.20
C ILE A 193 -13.48 -7.17 -0.87
N PHE A 194 -14.49 -6.29 -0.81
CA PHE A 194 -15.75 -6.51 -1.51
C PHE A 194 -15.57 -6.59 -3.03
N ASN A 195 -14.66 -5.79 -3.59
CA ASN A 195 -14.29 -5.90 -5.00
C ASN A 195 -13.69 -7.27 -5.33
N TRP A 196 -12.80 -7.83 -4.52
CA TRP A 196 -12.24 -9.17 -4.78
C TRP A 196 -13.30 -10.26 -4.73
N VAL A 197 -14.19 -10.20 -3.73
CA VAL A 197 -15.32 -11.13 -3.62
C VAL A 197 -16.22 -11.02 -4.86
N TYR A 198 -16.57 -9.80 -5.28
CA TYR A 198 -17.36 -9.59 -6.48
C TYR A 198 -16.68 -10.19 -7.72
N ARG A 199 -15.40 -9.88 -7.96
CA ARG A 199 -14.65 -10.38 -9.12
C ARG A 199 -14.49 -11.90 -9.13
N TYR A 200 -14.38 -12.52 -7.96
CA TYR A 200 -14.34 -13.98 -7.85
C TYR A 200 -15.63 -14.61 -8.39
N TYR A 201 -16.80 -14.07 -8.01
CA TYR A 201 -18.09 -14.62 -8.45
C TYR A 201 -18.48 -14.24 -9.88
N THR A 202 -18.08 -13.05 -10.37
CA THR A 202 -18.53 -12.56 -11.69
C THR A 202 -17.51 -12.73 -12.81
N GLU A 203 -16.22 -12.69 -12.50
CA GLU A 203 -15.13 -12.73 -13.49
C GLU A 203 -14.27 -14.00 -13.35
N GLU A 204 -14.58 -14.88 -12.38
CA GLU A 204 -13.75 -16.04 -12.00
C GLU A 204 -12.27 -15.68 -11.73
N PHE A 205 -12.03 -14.41 -11.37
CA PHE A 205 -10.70 -13.87 -11.18
C PHE A 205 -10.37 -13.75 -9.69
N TYR A 206 -9.23 -14.29 -9.29
CA TYR A 206 -8.65 -14.08 -7.97
C TYR A 206 -7.13 -13.93 -8.05
N ASP A 207 -6.61 -13.07 -7.19
CA ASP A 207 -5.18 -12.83 -7.03
C ASP A 207 -4.86 -13.02 -5.55
N LEU A 208 -4.20 -14.13 -5.24
CA LEU A 208 -3.93 -14.53 -3.86
C LEU A 208 -2.98 -13.56 -3.15
N ILE A 209 -1.98 -13.04 -3.87
CA ILE A 209 -1.00 -12.09 -3.33
C ILE A 209 -1.71 -10.81 -2.91
N ALA A 210 -2.52 -10.24 -3.81
CA ALA A 210 -3.30 -9.03 -3.51
C ALA A 210 -4.33 -9.24 -2.40
N ILE A 211 -5.02 -10.39 -2.37
CA ILE A 211 -6.03 -10.71 -1.35
C ILE A 211 -5.38 -10.84 0.03
N VAL A 212 -4.32 -11.64 0.17
CA VAL A 212 -3.66 -11.87 1.46
C VAL A 212 -3.03 -10.60 2.00
N ALA A 213 -2.27 -9.87 1.18
CA ALA A 213 -1.70 -8.58 1.57
C ALA A 213 -2.79 -7.57 1.93
N GLY A 214 -3.90 -7.59 1.19
CA GLY A 214 -5.09 -6.82 1.46
C GLY A 214 -5.72 -7.07 2.82
N ILE A 215 -5.90 -8.34 3.18
CA ILE A 215 -6.43 -8.77 4.47
C ILE A 215 -5.49 -8.33 5.59
N VAL A 216 -4.18 -8.56 5.46
CA VAL A 216 -3.17 -8.09 6.43
C VAL A 216 -3.30 -6.60 6.66
N GLN A 217 -3.40 -5.82 5.58
CA GLN A 217 -3.56 -4.39 5.69
C GLN A 217 -4.85 -4.00 6.43
N THR A 218 -5.99 -4.60 6.08
CA THR A 218 -7.26 -4.31 6.75
C THR A 218 -7.21 -4.66 8.24
N VAL A 219 -6.59 -5.78 8.60
CA VAL A 219 -6.40 -6.19 10.01
C VAL A 219 -5.59 -5.16 10.77
N LEU A 220 -4.53 -4.59 10.18
CA LEU A 220 -3.75 -3.53 10.82
C LEU A 220 -4.57 -2.25 11.08
N TYR A 221 -5.63 -1.99 10.32
CA TYR A 221 -6.55 -0.88 10.57
C TYR A 221 -7.68 -1.21 11.57
N CYS A 222 -7.92 -2.48 11.91
CA CYS A 222 -9.07 -2.88 12.72
C CYS A 222 -9.12 -2.20 14.10
N ASP A 223 -7.99 -2.17 14.82
CA ASP A 223 -7.92 -1.52 16.14
C ASP A 223 -8.16 0.00 16.02
N PHE A 224 -7.57 0.62 15.00
CA PHE A 224 -7.83 2.03 14.70
C PHE A 224 -9.30 2.31 14.41
N PHE A 225 -9.98 1.47 13.60
CA PHE A 225 -11.40 1.63 13.31
C PHE A 225 -12.27 1.50 14.55
N TYR A 226 -11.98 0.53 15.41
CA TYR A 226 -12.68 0.34 16.66
C TYR A 226 -12.61 1.61 17.53
N LEU A 227 -11.41 2.18 17.67
CA LEU A 227 -11.20 3.41 18.46
C LEU A 227 -11.83 4.64 17.79
N TYR A 228 -11.78 4.73 16.47
CA TYR A 228 -12.40 5.80 15.71
C TYR A 228 -13.93 5.82 15.93
N VAL A 229 -14.60 4.68 15.76
CA VAL A 229 -16.06 4.57 15.92
C VAL A 229 -16.48 4.83 17.36
N THR A 230 -15.77 4.26 18.33
CA THR A 230 -16.16 4.37 19.74
C THR A 230 -15.89 5.74 20.35
N ARG A 231 -14.91 6.49 19.84
CA ARG A 231 -14.50 7.78 20.42
C ARG A 231 -14.79 8.97 19.52
N VAL A 232 -14.31 8.97 18.28
CA VAL A 232 -14.37 10.15 17.39
C VAL A 232 -15.81 10.43 16.95
N ILE A 233 -16.58 9.40 16.57
CA ILE A 233 -18.00 9.58 16.19
C ILE A 233 -18.83 10.10 17.37
N LYS A 234 -18.44 9.77 18.62
CA LYS A 234 -19.10 10.26 19.84
C LYS A 234 -18.57 11.62 20.31
N GLY A 235 -17.79 12.32 19.48
CA GLY A 235 -17.23 13.64 19.79
C GLY A 235 -16.11 13.63 20.85
N LYS A 236 -15.55 12.46 21.18
CA LYS A 236 -14.45 12.31 22.14
C LYS A 236 -13.11 12.26 21.39
N ALA A 237 -12.06 12.81 21.99
CA ALA A 237 -10.71 12.71 21.45
C ALA A 237 -10.25 11.25 21.34
N LEU A 238 -9.51 10.91 20.27
CA LEU A 238 -8.94 9.59 20.07
C LEU A 238 -7.74 9.42 21.01
N LYS A 239 -7.94 8.71 22.12
CA LYS A 239 -6.87 8.26 23.02
C LYS A 239 -6.71 6.75 22.89
N LEU A 240 -5.53 6.31 22.49
CA LEU A 240 -5.16 4.89 22.50
C LEU A 240 -4.93 4.45 23.96
N PRO A 241 -5.32 3.22 24.34
CA PRO A 241 -4.91 2.67 25.64
C PRO A 241 -3.38 2.61 25.70
N ALA A 242 -2.81 3.09 26.79
CA ALA A 242 -1.37 3.14 27.04
C ALA A 242 -0.76 1.73 27.15
#